data_AF-A0A9W7BAL2-F1
#
_entry.id   AF-A0A9W7BAL2-F1
#
_cell.length_a   1.000
_cell.length_b   1.000
_cell.length_c   1.000
_cell.angle_alpha   90.00
_cell.angle_beta   90.00
_cell.angle_gamma   90.00
#
_symmetry.space_group_name_H-M   'P 1'
#
loop_
_entity.id
_entity.type
_entity.pdbx_description
1 polymer ?
#
loop_
_entity_poly.entity_id
_entity_poly.type
_entity_poly.pdbx_seq_one_letter_code
_entity_poly.pdbx_strand_id
1 'polypeptide(L)'
;MKLGLAAFLAYGFVSNLTYAVMLSLAYYVFTSQSGLSPLLPGQKAPFLAVYTTFFVINNFLRPVRLAIAATVSPYFENFIKFLQKRLRLNRVFATATVIFLFNVVGTFAAMYIGVNIAAFCSGVPPQIGLLFGRA
;
A
#
# COMPACT_ATOMS: atom_id res chain seq x y z
N MET A 1 12.17 -18.43 17.95
CA MET A 1 11.09 -17.54 17.46
C MET A 1 11.57 -16.54 16.38
N LYS A 2 12.30 -16.96 15.33
CA LYS A 2 12.82 -16.04 14.28
C LYS A 2 11.93 -15.97 13.03
N LEU A 3 11.28 -17.07 12.64
CA LEU A 3 10.45 -17.13 11.43
C LEU A 3 9.12 -16.38 11.56
N GLY A 4 8.47 -16.43 12.74
CA GLY A 4 7.13 -15.88 12.94
C GLY A 4 7.05 -14.36 12.83
N LEU A 5 8.06 -13.65 13.35
CA LEU A 5 8.09 -12.19 13.27
C LEU A 5 8.34 -11.73 11.82
N ALA A 6 9.32 -12.30 11.13
CA ALA A 6 9.56 -11.99 9.72
C ALA A 6 8.37 -12.32 8.80
N ALA A 7 7.67 -13.42 9.05
CA ALA A 7 6.46 -13.77 8.31
C ALA A 7 5.32 -12.79 8.56
N PHE A 8 5.14 -12.35 9.80
CA PHE A 8 4.18 -11.29 10.13
C PHE A 8 4.54 -9.95 9.44
N LEU A 9 5.82 -9.62 9.38
CA LEU A 9 6.32 -8.41 8.72
C LEU A 9 6.12 -8.43 7.21
N ALA A 10 6.47 -9.54 6.58
CA ALA A 10 6.23 -9.76 5.16
C ALA A 10 4.73 -9.71 4.85
N TYR A 11 3.89 -10.27 5.73
CA TYR A 11 2.44 -10.20 5.59
C TYR A 11 1.89 -8.77 5.68
N GLY A 12 2.34 -7.97 6.65
CA GLY A 12 1.95 -6.57 6.76
C GLY A 12 2.26 -5.78 5.48
N PHE A 13 3.48 -5.94 4.95
CA PHE A 13 3.89 -5.29 3.71
C PHE A 13 3.07 -5.75 2.49
N VAL A 14 2.92 -7.07 2.31
CA VAL A 14 2.13 -7.65 1.21
C VAL A 14 0.68 -7.19 1.29
N SER A 15 0.11 -7.13 2.50
CA SER A 15 -1.22 -6.61 2.73
C SER A 15 -1.34 -5.16 2.30
N ASN A 16 -0.44 -4.30 2.77
CA ASN A 16 -0.44 -2.89 2.43
C ASN A 16 -0.28 -2.63 0.93
N LEU A 17 0.59 -3.37 0.25
CA LEU A 17 0.72 -3.30 -1.20
C LEU A 17 -0.57 -3.72 -1.91
N THR A 18 -1.20 -4.80 -1.47
CA THR A 18 -2.46 -5.26 -2.08
C THR A 18 -3.56 -4.20 -1.90
N TYR A 19 -3.62 -3.56 -0.72
CA TYR A 19 -4.56 -2.45 -0.49
C TYR A 19 -4.23 -1.21 -1.33
N ALA A 20 -2.96 -0.86 -1.49
CA ALA A 20 -2.54 0.25 -2.35
C ALA A 20 -2.96 0.00 -3.81
N VAL A 21 -2.76 -1.21 -4.33
CA VAL A 21 -3.20 -1.59 -5.69
C VAL A 21 -4.72 -1.51 -5.82
N MET A 22 -5.48 -2.04 -4.85
CA MET A 22 -6.95 -1.98 -4.88
C MET A 22 -7.47 -0.55 -4.81
N LEU A 23 -6.81 0.31 -4.03
CA LEU A 23 -7.11 1.74 -3.98
C LEU A 23 -6.86 2.41 -5.34
N SER A 24 -5.74 2.12 -5.99
CA SER A 24 -5.42 2.66 -7.32
C SER A 24 -6.39 2.18 -8.40
N LEU A 25 -6.82 0.91 -8.35
CA LEU A 25 -7.84 0.38 -9.24
C LEU A 25 -9.20 1.05 -9.00
N ALA A 26 -9.62 1.21 -7.74
CA ALA A 26 -10.84 1.92 -7.40
C ALA A 26 -10.79 3.39 -7.88
N TYR A 27 -9.63 4.04 -7.74
CA TYR A 27 -9.39 5.39 -8.24
C TYR A 27 -9.52 5.46 -9.76
N TYR A 28 -8.89 4.53 -10.48
CA TYR A 28 -8.97 4.45 -11.94
C TYR A 28 -10.41 4.23 -12.41
N VAL A 29 -11.11 3.23 -11.85
CA VAL A 29 -12.49 2.90 -12.23
C VAL A 29 -13.41 4.10 -11.98
N PHE A 30 -13.29 4.76 -10.83
CA PHE A 30 -14.11 5.93 -10.52
C PHE A 30 -13.82 7.10 -11.46
N THR A 31 -12.55 7.43 -11.68
CA THR A 31 -12.16 8.57 -12.53
C THR A 31 -12.47 8.31 -14.01
N SER A 32 -12.33 7.07 -14.48
CA SER A 32 -12.68 6.68 -15.85
C SER A 32 -14.19 6.72 -16.12
N GLN A 33 -15.03 6.51 -15.10
CA GLN A 33 -16.50 6.56 -15.25
C GLN A 33 -17.07 7.96 -15.06
N SER A 34 -16.56 8.69 -14.06
CA SER A 34 -17.10 10.02 -13.70
C SER A 34 -16.43 11.18 -14.44
N GLY A 35 -15.20 11.00 -14.95
CA GLY A 35 -14.36 12.08 -15.46
C GLY A 35 -13.89 13.07 -14.39
N LEU A 36 -14.20 12.80 -13.11
CA LEU A 36 -13.92 13.68 -11.98
C LEU A 36 -13.00 12.99 -10.97
N SER A 37 -12.13 13.76 -10.34
CA SER A 37 -11.33 13.27 -9.22
C SER A 37 -12.23 13.02 -8.01
N PRO A 38 -12.03 11.91 -7.27
CA PRO A 38 -12.75 11.64 -6.02
C PRO A 38 -12.42 12.63 -4.89
N LEU A 39 -11.40 13.47 -5.08
CA LEU A 39 -11.02 14.51 -4.14
C LEU A 39 -11.86 15.79 -4.25
N LEU A 40 -12.66 15.93 -5.32
CA LEU A 40 -13.60 17.03 -5.47
C LEU A 40 -14.70 16.98 -4.39
N PRO A 41 -15.21 18.15 -3.96
CA PRO A 41 -16.34 18.20 -3.04
C PRO A 41 -17.54 17.46 -3.65
N GLY A 42 -18.17 16.60 -2.85
CA GLY A 42 -19.32 15.77 -3.27
C GLY A 42 -18.97 14.41 -3.89
N GLN A 43 -17.72 14.16 -4.29
CA GLN A 43 -17.33 12.92 -4.99
C GLN A 43 -16.81 11.80 -4.07
N LYS A 44 -16.63 12.07 -2.78
CA LYS A 44 -16.12 11.10 -1.80
C LYS A 44 -17.08 9.93 -1.57
N ALA A 45 -18.38 10.21 -1.47
CA ALA A 45 -19.40 9.19 -1.22
C ALA A 45 -19.52 8.16 -2.38
N PRO A 46 -19.65 8.58 -3.65
CA PRO A 46 -19.69 7.61 -4.75
C PRO A 46 -18.35 6.89 -4.95
N PHE A 47 -17.22 7.56 -4.68
CA PHE A 47 -15.92 6.89 -4.66
C PHE A 47 -15.84 5.79 -3.59
N LEU A 48 -16.36 6.04 -2.39
CA LEU A 48 -16.40 5.03 -1.31
C LEU A 48 -17.22 3.80 -1.70
N ALA A 49 -18.28 3.96 -2.50
CA ALA A 49 -19.05 2.82 -3.00
C ALA A 49 -18.20 1.93 -3.93
N VAL A 50 -17.46 2.53 -4.87
CA VAL A 50 -16.51 1.81 -5.73
C VAL A 50 -15.40 1.16 -4.91
N TYR A 51 -14.79 1.92 -4.00
CA TYR A 51 -13.72 1.44 -3.13
C TYR A 51 -14.17 0.28 -2.24
N THR A 52 -15.39 0.31 -1.71
CA THR A 52 -15.95 -0.79 -0.89
C THR A 52 -16.02 -2.10 -1.66
N THR A 53 -16.32 -2.04 -2.97
CA THR A 53 -16.34 -3.24 -3.82
C THR A 53 -14.96 -3.89 -3.89
N PHE A 54 -13.93 -3.08 -4.18
CA PHE A 54 -12.54 -3.55 -4.20
C PHE A 54 -12.06 -3.99 -2.81
N PHE A 55 -12.53 -3.35 -1.74
CA PHE A 55 -12.25 -3.75 -0.37
C PHE A 55 -12.81 -5.14 -0.07
N VAL A 56 -14.05 -5.44 -0.47
CA VAL A 56 -14.65 -6.77 -0.30
C VAL A 56 -13.86 -7.82 -1.08
N ILE A 57 -13.52 -7.55 -2.35
CA ILE A 57 -12.68 -8.45 -3.17
C ILE A 57 -11.32 -8.70 -2.48
N ASN A 58 -10.71 -7.66 -1.93
CA ASN A 58 -9.43 -7.76 -1.23
C ASN A 58 -9.51 -8.68 0.00
N ASN A 59 -10.65 -8.80 0.66
CA ASN A 59 -10.82 -9.73 1.78
C ASN A 59 -10.73 -11.19 1.33
N PHE A 60 -11.15 -11.53 0.11
CA PHE A 60 -10.97 -12.88 -0.44
C PHE A 60 -9.50 -13.20 -0.79
N LEU A 61 -8.67 -12.17 -1.02
CA LEU A 61 -7.23 -12.35 -1.28
C LEU A 61 -6.40 -12.61 -0.02
N ARG A 62 -7.01 -12.64 1.18
CA ARG A 62 -6.30 -12.92 2.45
C ARG A 62 -5.45 -14.20 2.41
N PRO A 63 -5.93 -15.36 1.92
CA PRO A 63 -5.10 -16.57 1.86
C PRO A 63 -3.91 -16.43 0.90
N VAL A 64 -4.14 -15.79 -0.25
CA VAL A 64 -3.09 -15.52 -1.24
C VAL A 64 -2.01 -14.62 -0.65
N ARG A 65 -2.40 -13.61 0.14
CA ARG A 65 -1.45 -12.76 0.86
C ARG A 65 -0.59 -13.51 1.85
N LEU A 66 -1.15 -14.50 2.56
CA LEU A 66 -0.37 -15.34 3.47
C LEU A 66 0.64 -16.19 2.70
N ALA A 67 0.25 -16.75 1.55
CA ALA A 67 1.16 -17.50 0.69
C ALA A 67 2.31 -16.63 0.17
N ILE A 68 2.02 -15.43 -0.35
CA ILE A 68 3.04 -14.47 -0.82
C ILE A 68 3.92 -14.00 0.35
N ALA A 69 3.34 -13.75 1.52
CA ALA A 69 4.11 -13.38 2.70
C ALA A 69 5.12 -14.46 3.08
N ALA A 70 4.71 -15.73 3.07
CA ALA A 70 5.59 -16.85 3.36
C ALA A 70 6.76 -16.93 2.36
N THR A 71 6.53 -16.70 1.07
CA THR A 71 7.59 -16.72 0.06
C THR A 71 8.52 -15.52 0.14
N VAL A 72 8.02 -14.35 0.54
CA VAL A 72 8.83 -13.11 0.64
C VAL A 72 9.55 -12.99 2.00
N SER A 73 9.12 -13.74 3.01
CA SER A 73 9.71 -13.74 4.38
C SER A 73 11.24 -13.88 4.43
N PRO A 74 11.91 -14.75 3.64
CA PRO A 74 13.36 -14.87 3.67
C PRO A 74 14.08 -13.60 3.21
N TYR A 75 13.49 -12.85 2.28
CA TYR A 75 14.04 -11.58 1.81
C TYR A 75 14.02 -10.52 2.91
N PHE A 76 12.94 -10.47 3.70
CA PHE A 76 12.86 -9.59 4.88
C PHE A 76 13.91 -9.93 5.93
N GLU A 77 14.11 -11.21 6.24
CA GLU A 77 15.19 -11.63 7.17
C GLU A 77 16.58 -11.24 6.66
N ASN A 78 16.84 -11.39 5.36
CA ASN A 78 18.11 -10.99 4.76
C ASN A 78 18.32 -9.48 4.80
N PHE A 79 17.27 -8.69 4.55
CA PHE A 79 17.34 -7.23 4.63
C PHE A 79 17.54 -6.72 6.08
N ILE A 80 16.88 -7.34 7.06
CA ILE A 80 17.11 -7.06 8.48
C ILE A 80 18.57 -7.36 8.85
N LYS A 81 19.12 -8.49 8.43
CA LYS A 81 20.55 -8.83 8.66
C LYS A 81 21.48 -7.84 7.98
N PHE A 82 21.15 -7.39 6.77
CA PHE A 82 21.91 -6.37 6.06
C PHE A 82 21.96 -5.06 6.86
N LEU A 83 20.81 -4.58 7.34
CA LEU A 83 20.75 -3.37 8.18
C LEU A 83 21.47 -3.55 9.52
N GLN A 84 21.36 -4.72 10.16
CA GLN A 84 22.13 -5.01 11.37
C GLN A 84 23.64 -4.88 11.13
N LYS A 85 24.15 -5.44 10.02
CA LYS A 85 25.58 -5.38 9.70
C LYS A 85 26.04 -3.96 9.31
N ARG A 86 25.23 -3.23 8.54
CA ARG A 86 25.61 -1.90 8.01
C ARG A 86 25.48 -0.79 9.04
N LEU A 87 24.40 -0.81 9.83
CA LEU A 87 24.09 0.24 10.79
C LEU A 87 24.49 -0.14 12.23
N ARG A 88 25.05 -1.35 12.43
CA ARG A 88 25.42 -1.91 13.75
C ARG A 88 24.27 -1.83 14.78
N LEU A 89 23.03 -1.96 14.30
CA LEU A 89 21.83 -1.88 15.12
C LEU A 89 21.55 -3.21 15.83
N ASN A 90 21.01 -3.13 17.05
CA ASN A 90 20.42 -4.29 17.71
C ASN A 90 19.24 -4.82 16.85
N ARG A 91 19.00 -6.14 16.91
CA ARG A 91 17.99 -6.82 16.10
C ARG A 91 16.59 -6.21 16.22
N VAL A 92 16.22 -5.75 17.41
CA VAL A 92 14.93 -5.08 17.65
C VAL A 92 14.83 -3.78 16.85
N PHE A 93 15.82 -2.90 16.96
CA PHE A 93 15.84 -1.63 16.22
C PHE A 93 15.91 -1.85 14.69
N ALA A 94 16.76 -2.76 14.21
CA ALA A 94 16.82 -3.09 12.79
C ALA A 94 15.46 -3.59 12.26
N THR A 95 14.76 -4.41 13.05
CA THR A 95 13.42 -4.89 12.70
C THR A 95 12.40 -3.75 12.69
N ALA A 96 12.43 -2.87 13.68
CA ALA A 96 11.57 -1.69 13.75
C ALA A 96 11.79 -0.74 12.56
N THR A 97 13.04 -0.53 12.14
CA THR A 97 13.37 0.26 10.95
C THR A 97 12.77 -0.36 9.70
N VAL A 98 12.85 -1.68 9.53
CA VAL A 98 12.24 -2.38 8.39
C VAL A 98 10.71 -2.26 8.42
N ILE A 99 10.08 -2.36 9.59
CA ILE A 99 8.63 -2.12 9.75
C ILE A 99 8.27 -0.74 9.21
N PHE A 100 8.92 0.29 9.76
CA PHE A 100 8.63 1.68 9.41
C PHE A 100 8.86 1.93 7.92
N LEU A 101 9.98 1.46 7.39
CA LEU A 101 10.34 1.71 5.99
C LEU A 101 9.39 1.02 5.01
N PHE A 102 9.01 -0.23 5.23
CA PHE A 102 8.15 -0.94 4.27
C PHE A 102 6.65 -0.69 4.51
N ASN A 103 6.20 -0.69 5.77
CA ASN A 103 4.76 -0.57 6.08
C ASN A 103 4.27 0.87 6.14
N VAL A 104 5.15 1.84 6.42
CA VAL A 104 4.77 3.25 6.43
C VAL A 104 5.23 3.87 5.12
N VAL A 105 6.54 4.06 4.96
CA VAL A 105 7.10 4.80 3.82
C VAL A 105 6.77 4.10 2.49
N GLY A 106 7.02 2.80 2.40
CA GLY A 106 6.73 2.01 1.20
C GLY A 106 5.24 1.99 0.85
N THR A 107 4.36 2.01 1.85
CA THR A 107 2.91 2.00 1.61
C THR A 107 2.42 3.34 1.09
N PHE A 108 2.84 4.45 1.70
CA PHE A 108 2.52 5.79 1.20
C PHE A 108 3.09 6.02 -0.19
N ALA A 109 4.33 5.58 -0.45
CA ALA A 109 4.94 5.64 -1.77
C ALA A 109 4.14 4.83 -2.81
N ALA A 110 3.75 3.59 -2.48
CA ALA A 110 2.96 2.74 -3.35
C ALA A 110 1.58 3.34 -3.66
N MET A 111 0.90 3.90 -2.66
CA MET A 111 -0.38 4.59 -2.87
C MET A 111 -0.23 5.83 -3.75
N TYR A 112 0.78 6.66 -3.48
CA TYR A 112 1.05 7.86 -4.26
C TYR A 112 1.35 7.52 -5.72
N ILE A 113 2.27 6.57 -5.96
CA ILE A 113 2.62 6.12 -7.31
C ILE A 113 1.40 5.52 -7.99
N GLY A 114 0.66 4.63 -7.32
CA GLY A 114 -0.49 3.96 -7.90
C GLY A 114 -1.64 4.92 -8.27
N VAL A 115 -1.91 5.94 -7.45
CA VAL A 115 -2.89 6.99 -7.78
C VAL A 115 -2.41 7.85 -8.96
N ASN A 116 -1.12 8.19 -9.03
CA ASN A 116 -0.59 8.94 -10.18
C ASN A 116 -0.64 8.12 -11.47
N ILE A 117 -0.35 6.82 -11.41
CA ILE A 117 -0.51 5.91 -12.57
C ILE A 117 -1.99 5.84 -12.97
N ALA A 118 -2.90 5.65 -12.01
CA ALA A 118 -4.33 5.61 -12.28
C ALA A 118 -4.83 6.91 -12.92
N ALA A 119 -4.38 8.06 -12.42
CA ALA A 119 -4.70 9.37 -12.96
C ALA A 119 -4.12 9.60 -14.36
N PHE A 120 -2.88 9.15 -14.60
CA PHE A 120 -2.27 9.19 -15.93
C PHE A 120 -3.07 8.34 -16.93
N CYS A 121 -3.48 7.13 -16.52
CA CYS A 121 -4.28 6.23 -17.34
C CYS A 121 -5.72 6.73 -17.59
N SER A 122 -6.33 7.45 -16.64
CA SER A 122 -7.69 7.99 -16.81
C SER A 122 -7.72 9.39 -17.44
N GLY A 123 -6.57 10.07 -17.55
CA GLY A 123 -6.48 11.44 -18.04
C GLY A 123 -7.01 12.49 -17.07
N VAL A 124 -7.42 12.10 -15.85
CA VAL A 124 -7.95 13.00 -14.82
C VAL A 124 -6.85 13.28 -13.80
N PRO A 125 -6.40 14.55 -13.65
CA PRO A 125 -5.30 14.86 -12.74
C PRO A 125 -5.68 14.57 -11.29
N PRO A 126 -4.76 14.04 -10.47
CA PRO A 126 -5.14 13.49 -9.18
C PRO A 126 -5.45 14.53 -8.09
N GLN A 127 -5.46 15.83 -8.41
CA GLN A 127 -5.86 16.96 -7.52
C GLN A 127 -5.37 16.83 -6.06
N ILE A 128 -4.16 16.31 -5.89
CA ILE A 128 -3.57 15.95 -4.60
C ILE A 128 -3.45 17.18 -3.67
N GLY A 129 -3.36 18.39 -4.24
CA GLY A 129 -3.38 19.66 -3.49
C GLY A 129 -4.59 19.80 -2.55
N LEU A 130 -5.76 19.29 -2.96
CA LEU A 130 -6.98 19.33 -2.14
C LEU A 130 -6.87 18.52 -0.85
N LEU A 131 -6.02 17.50 -0.80
CA LEU A 131 -5.75 16.75 0.44
C LEU A 131 -5.03 17.61 1.49
N PHE A 132 -4.28 18.63 1.04
CA PHE A 132 -3.52 19.55 1.89
C PHE A 132 -4.20 20.92 2.00
N GLY A 133 -5.46 21.04 1.60
CA GLY A 133 -6.21 22.29 1.63
C GLY A 133 -5.72 23.34 0.63
N ARG A 134 -4.94 22.93 -0.39
CA ARG A 134 -4.51 23.79 -1.50
C ARG A 134 -5.50 23.60 -2.64
N ALA A 135 -6.41 24.57 -2.79
CA ALA A 135 -7.31 24.67 -3.93
C ALA A 135 -6.54 25.03 -5.21
#